data_AF-A0A2C6Z845-F1
#
_entry.id   AF-A0A2C6Z845-F1
#
_cell.length_a   1.000
_cell.length_b   1.000
_cell.length_c   1.000
_cell.angle_alpha   90.00
_cell.angle_beta   90.00
_cell.angle_gamma   90.00
#
_symmetry.space_group_name_H-M   'P 1'
#
loop_
_entity.id
_entity.type
_entity.pdbx_description
1 polymer ?
#
loop_
_entity_poly.entity_id
_entity_poly.type
_entity_poly.pdbx_seq_one_letter_code
_entity_poly.pdbx_strand_id
1 'polypeptide(L)'
;MRKISPEAVRDDFRQQLQDLAAFHQTGFAAFTTEADQSTQTERSLLAAAVSWEGFVSDMFIAYINRDATRFKQHLTQSFNDHLDTAAKPRRVFDSFGKLDFPKHLKKADVQALADNVGNNITFPNYAELERRAGIWLIPAHAAKFSGLTAQQKAVIDSVIALRNHIAHRSQRSLDAMNNTLAAGALYPTGIQRGPNRFHMVGAWLKARPVGSPNTRFDLVMRILDSVAATF
;
A
#
# COMPACT_ATOMS: atom_id res chain seq x y z
N MET A 1 -18.06 20.49 5.87
CA MET A 1 -17.33 19.48 5.09
C MET A 1 -17.43 18.16 5.84
N ARG A 2 -18.03 17.11 5.24
CA ARG A 2 -18.22 15.82 5.91
C ARG A 2 -16.86 15.13 6.03
N LYS A 3 -16.49 14.66 7.22
CA LYS A 3 -15.26 13.90 7.43
C LYS A 3 -15.29 12.65 6.57
N ILE A 4 -14.14 12.26 5.99
CA ILE A 4 -14.04 10.99 5.27
C ILE A 4 -14.23 9.86 6.28
N SER A 5 -15.09 8.90 5.96
CA SER A 5 -15.36 7.74 6.80
C SER A 5 -14.32 6.65 6.49
N PRO A 6 -13.51 6.22 7.47
CA PRO A 6 -12.63 5.08 7.29
C PRO A 6 -13.38 3.80 6.94
N GLU A 7 -14.58 3.64 7.48
CA GLU A 7 -15.45 2.50 7.19
C GLU A 7 -15.83 2.49 5.71
N ALA A 8 -16.23 3.64 5.14
CA ALA A 8 -16.57 3.74 3.72
C ALA A 8 -15.37 3.47 2.81
N VAL A 9 -14.17 3.95 3.15
CA VAL A 9 -12.94 3.68 2.36
C VAL A 9 -12.56 2.19 2.42
N ARG A 10 -12.71 1.55 3.58
CA ARG A 10 -12.53 0.10 3.71
C ARG A 10 -13.53 -0.64 2.83
N ASP A 11 -14.80 -0.33 2.96
CA ASP A 11 -15.87 -1.06 2.28
C ASP A 11 -15.76 -0.90 0.75
N ASP A 12 -15.38 0.29 0.27
CA ASP A 12 -15.07 0.55 -1.14
C ASP A 12 -13.91 -0.31 -1.64
N PHE A 13 -12.77 -0.35 -0.92
CA PHE A 13 -11.64 -1.19 -1.32
C PHE A 13 -11.99 -2.68 -1.35
N ARG A 14 -12.74 -3.17 -0.36
CA ARG A 14 -13.19 -4.57 -0.32
C ARG A 14 -14.13 -4.89 -1.50
N GLN A 15 -15.02 -3.97 -1.86
CA GLN A 15 -15.84 -4.11 -3.06
C GLN A 15 -14.99 -4.15 -4.33
N GLN A 16 -14.00 -3.26 -4.46
CA GLN A 16 -13.07 -3.29 -5.60
C GLN A 16 -12.33 -4.63 -5.72
N LEU A 17 -11.90 -5.23 -4.60
CA LEU A 17 -11.27 -6.56 -4.63
C LEU A 17 -12.23 -7.66 -5.10
N GLN A 18 -13.50 -7.61 -4.68
CA GLN A 18 -14.53 -8.54 -5.13
C GLN A 18 -14.80 -8.40 -6.63
N ASP A 19 -14.96 -7.17 -7.11
CA ASP A 19 -15.21 -6.87 -8.52
C ASP A 19 -14.03 -7.31 -9.39
N LEU A 20 -12.79 -7.06 -8.94
CA LEU A 20 -11.57 -7.51 -9.61
C LEU A 20 -11.45 -9.04 -9.65
N ALA A 21 -11.80 -9.73 -8.55
CA ALA A 21 -11.79 -11.18 -8.52
C ALA A 21 -12.85 -11.77 -9.48
N ALA A 22 -14.05 -11.21 -9.52
CA ALA A 22 -15.11 -11.62 -10.44
C ALA A 22 -14.72 -11.36 -11.91
N PHE A 23 -14.13 -10.21 -12.20
CA PHE A 23 -13.60 -9.87 -13.52
C PHE A 23 -12.49 -10.83 -13.95
N HIS A 24 -11.55 -11.12 -13.06
CA HIS A 24 -10.48 -12.09 -13.30
C HIS A 24 -11.03 -13.47 -13.63
N GLN A 25 -11.91 -14.01 -12.78
CA GLN A 25 -12.52 -15.33 -12.98
C GLN A 25 -13.27 -15.44 -14.30
N THR A 26 -14.08 -14.42 -14.63
CA THR A 26 -14.87 -14.39 -15.87
C THR A 26 -13.96 -14.42 -17.10
N GLY A 27 -12.94 -13.54 -17.14
CA GLY A 27 -12.03 -13.54 -18.28
C GLY A 27 -11.13 -14.79 -18.31
N PHE A 28 -10.74 -15.34 -17.15
CA PHE A 28 -9.87 -16.51 -17.10
C PHE A 28 -10.55 -17.73 -17.71
N ALA A 29 -11.85 -17.89 -17.44
CA ALA A 29 -12.68 -18.93 -18.04
C ALA A 29 -12.94 -18.71 -19.54
N ALA A 30 -12.92 -17.46 -20.02
CA ALA A 30 -13.16 -17.12 -21.42
C ALA A 30 -11.92 -17.28 -22.31
N PHE A 31 -10.70 -17.13 -21.75
CA PHE A 31 -9.47 -17.28 -22.52
C PHE A 31 -9.11 -18.75 -22.76
N THR A 32 -8.82 -19.08 -24.02
CA THR A 32 -8.51 -20.44 -24.47
C THR A 32 -7.02 -20.78 -24.44
N THR A 33 -6.14 -19.77 -24.36
CA THR A 33 -4.69 -19.98 -24.34
C THR A 33 -4.10 -19.71 -22.97
N GLU A 34 -3.06 -20.46 -22.61
CA GLU A 34 -2.34 -20.26 -21.36
C GLU A 34 -1.64 -18.90 -21.27
N ALA A 35 -1.23 -18.35 -22.41
CA ALA A 35 -0.56 -17.06 -22.51
C ALA A 35 -1.52 -15.91 -22.18
N ASP A 36 -2.75 -15.96 -22.71
CA ASP A 36 -3.78 -14.95 -22.45
C ASP A 36 -4.21 -14.98 -20.98
N GLN A 37 -4.45 -16.17 -20.43
CA GLN A 37 -4.74 -16.36 -19.00
C GLN A 37 -3.63 -15.80 -18.09
N SER A 38 -2.37 -16.01 -18.47
CA SER A 38 -1.23 -15.47 -17.70
C SER A 38 -1.20 -13.95 -17.78
N THR A 39 -1.39 -13.39 -18.97
CA THR A 39 -1.44 -11.94 -19.21
C THR A 39 -2.56 -11.29 -18.41
N GLN A 40 -3.77 -11.85 -18.46
CA GLN A 40 -4.91 -11.35 -17.70
C GLN A 40 -4.64 -11.40 -16.20
N THR A 41 -4.05 -12.48 -15.69
CA THR A 41 -3.72 -12.61 -14.26
C THR A 41 -2.68 -11.56 -13.83
N GLU A 42 -1.68 -11.29 -14.67
CA GLU A 42 -0.70 -10.22 -14.44
C GLU A 42 -1.37 -8.83 -14.39
N ARG A 43 -2.29 -8.54 -15.33
CA ARG A 43 -3.03 -7.26 -15.35
C ARG A 43 -3.98 -7.12 -14.17
N SER A 44 -4.62 -8.21 -13.76
CA SER A 44 -5.54 -8.21 -12.61
C SER A 44 -4.78 -7.97 -11.31
N LEU A 45 -3.57 -8.52 -11.16
CA LEU A 45 -2.71 -8.19 -10.01
C LEU A 45 -2.28 -6.73 -10.01
N LEU A 46 -1.92 -6.18 -11.18
CA LEU A 46 -1.56 -4.76 -11.28
C LEU A 46 -2.72 -3.87 -10.82
N ALA A 47 -3.95 -4.18 -11.24
CA ALA A 47 -5.14 -3.46 -10.78
C ALA A 47 -5.33 -3.59 -9.26
N ALA A 48 -5.21 -4.80 -8.70
CA ALA A 48 -5.31 -5.01 -7.26
C ALA A 48 -4.24 -4.24 -6.46
N ALA A 49 -3.00 -4.18 -6.97
CA ALA A 49 -1.91 -3.43 -6.35
C ALA A 49 -2.19 -1.91 -6.36
N VAL A 50 -2.71 -1.38 -7.46
CA VAL A 50 -3.10 0.03 -7.55
C VAL A 50 -4.28 0.35 -6.62
N SER A 51 -5.29 -0.52 -6.55
CA SER A 51 -6.39 -0.40 -5.59
C SER A 51 -5.89 -0.41 -4.14
N TRP A 52 -4.91 -1.25 -3.81
CA TRP A 52 -4.27 -1.26 -2.49
C TRP A 52 -3.56 0.07 -2.18
N GLU A 53 -2.78 0.60 -3.12
CA GLU A 53 -2.12 1.91 -2.96
C GLU A 53 -3.15 3.04 -2.75
N GLY A 54 -4.25 3.03 -3.51
CA GLY A 54 -5.36 3.96 -3.35
C GLY A 54 -6.03 3.86 -1.97
N PHE A 55 -6.35 2.63 -1.54
CA PHE A 55 -6.92 2.33 -0.23
C PHE A 55 -6.05 2.88 0.91
N VAL A 56 -4.75 2.59 0.89
CA VAL A 56 -3.81 3.08 1.91
C VAL A 56 -3.76 4.60 1.93
N SER A 57 -3.68 5.25 0.77
CA SER A 57 -3.67 6.71 0.67
C SER A 57 -4.94 7.33 1.27
N ASP A 58 -6.11 6.83 0.87
CA ASP A 58 -7.38 7.32 1.39
C ASP A 58 -7.58 7.00 2.89
N MET A 59 -7.03 5.88 3.39
CA MET A 59 -7.00 5.57 4.82
C MET A 59 -6.20 6.58 5.63
N PHE A 60 -4.99 6.91 5.21
CA PHE A 60 -4.17 7.92 5.87
C PHE A 60 -4.89 9.27 5.89
N ILE A 61 -5.46 9.67 4.76
CA ILE A 61 -6.23 10.91 4.64
C ILE A 61 -7.43 10.89 5.58
N ALA A 62 -8.20 9.79 5.61
CA ALA A 62 -9.37 9.65 6.47
C ALA A 62 -9.00 9.76 7.95
N TYR A 63 -7.94 9.07 8.39
CA TYR A 63 -7.48 9.13 9.78
C TYR A 63 -6.96 10.52 10.16
N ILE A 64 -6.12 11.15 9.33
CA ILE A 64 -5.60 12.50 9.58
C ILE A 64 -6.74 13.54 9.57
N ASN A 65 -7.71 13.41 8.67
CA ASN A 65 -8.87 14.31 8.62
C ASN A 65 -9.74 14.20 9.88
N ARG A 66 -9.82 13.01 10.50
CA ARG A 66 -10.55 12.81 11.75
C ARG A 66 -9.80 13.37 12.95
N ASP A 67 -8.50 13.09 13.04
CA ASP A 67 -7.59 13.59 14.07
C ASP A 67 -6.20 13.91 13.49
N ALA A 68 -5.95 15.20 13.30
CA ALA A 68 -4.71 15.72 12.73
C ALA A 68 -3.61 15.98 13.78
N THR A 69 -3.81 15.62 15.05
CA THR A 69 -2.92 16.05 16.15
C THR A 69 -1.48 15.60 15.93
N ARG A 70 -1.27 14.30 15.63
CA ARG A 70 0.06 13.76 15.36
C ARG A 70 0.65 14.29 14.07
N PHE A 71 -0.16 14.42 13.02
CA PHE A 71 0.29 14.96 11.75
C PHE A 71 0.77 16.42 11.87
N LYS A 72 0.04 17.26 12.60
CA LYS A 72 0.47 18.65 12.90
C LYS A 72 1.77 18.68 13.70
N GLN A 73 1.90 17.85 14.73
CA GLN A 73 3.15 17.72 15.50
C GLN A 73 4.33 17.34 14.59
N HIS A 74 4.14 16.39 13.69
CA HIS A 74 5.16 16.00 12.71
C HIS A 74 5.55 17.16 11.80
N LEU A 75 4.58 17.90 11.25
CA LEU A 75 4.85 19.06 10.40
C LEU A 75 5.58 20.17 11.16
N THR A 76 5.20 20.44 12.41
CA THR A 76 5.92 21.38 13.28
C THR A 76 7.35 20.94 13.52
N GLN A 77 7.58 19.66 13.85
CA GLN A 77 8.92 19.15 14.08
C GLN A 77 9.76 19.26 12.80
N SER A 78 9.22 18.83 11.66
CA SER A 78 9.92 18.89 10.37
C SER A 78 10.27 20.33 9.97
N PHE A 79 9.39 21.29 10.29
CA PHE A 79 9.67 22.71 10.07
C PHE A 79 10.81 23.21 10.97
N ASN A 80 10.76 22.88 12.26
CA ASN A 80 11.79 23.27 13.22
C ASN A 80 13.16 22.65 12.88
N ASP A 81 13.20 21.36 12.54
CA ASP A 81 14.43 20.68 12.11
C ASP A 81 15.07 21.38 10.90
N HIS A 82 14.24 21.85 9.96
CA HIS A 82 14.72 22.63 8.82
C HIS A 82 15.28 24.00 9.23
N LEU A 83 14.61 24.70 10.15
CA LEU A 83 15.13 25.98 10.65
C LEU A 83 16.44 25.81 11.43
N ASP A 84 16.58 24.74 12.21
CA ASP A 84 17.78 24.49 13.01
C ASP A 84 19.02 24.20 12.15
N THR A 85 18.83 23.71 10.93
CA THR A 85 19.90 23.51 9.95
C THR A 85 20.17 24.75 9.08
N ALA A 86 19.38 25.82 9.20
CA ALA A 86 19.45 27.00 8.35
C ALA A 86 19.36 28.32 9.15
N ALA A 87 20.52 28.83 9.58
CA ALA A 87 20.63 30.00 10.46
C ALA A 87 19.98 31.29 9.91
N LYS A 88 20.02 31.53 8.59
CA LYS A 88 19.38 32.71 7.97
C LYS A 88 17.85 32.58 7.96
N PRO A 89 17.24 31.50 7.45
CA PRO A 89 15.80 31.23 7.62
C PRO A 89 15.33 31.32 9.08
N ARG A 90 16.08 30.77 10.03
CA ARG A 90 15.76 30.82 11.46
C ARG A 90 15.59 32.24 11.97
N ARG A 91 16.57 33.12 11.74
CA ARG A 91 16.51 34.54 12.17
C ARG A 91 15.31 35.27 11.59
N VAL A 92 15.00 35.02 10.31
CA VAL A 92 13.85 35.65 9.64
C VAL A 92 12.54 35.17 10.26
N PHE A 93 12.41 33.87 10.49
CA PHE A 93 11.22 33.30 11.11
C PHE A 93 11.05 33.77 12.56
N ASP A 94 12.10 33.80 13.37
CA ASP A 94 12.03 34.27 14.76
C ASP A 94 11.61 35.76 14.85
N SER A 95 11.95 36.57 13.84
CA SER A 95 11.65 38.00 13.82
C SER A 95 10.27 38.32 13.25
N PHE A 96 9.77 37.54 12.28
CA PHE A 96 8.60 37.90 11.48
C PHE A 96 7.59 36.76 11.26
N GLY A 97 7.95 35.54 11.63
CA GLY A 97 7.20 34.34 11.34
C GLY A 97 6.23 33.93 12.45
N LYS A 98 5.14 33.28 12.04
CA LYS A 98 4.26 32.52 12.94
C LYS A 98 3.86 31.23 12.22
N LEU A 99 4.08 30.09 12.86
CA LEU A 99 3.56 28.82 12.38
C LEU A 99 2.14 28.64 12.93
N ASP A 100 1.19 28.39 12.05
CA ASP A 100 -0.20 28.11 12.41
C ASP A 100 -0.76 27.03 11.48
N PHE A 101 -1.75 26.29 11.95
CA PHE A 101 -2.42 25.26 11.17
C PHE A 101 -3.93 25.54 11.12
N PRO A 102 -4.58 25.27 9.98
CA PRO A 102 -6.03 25.28 9.90
C PRO A 102 -6.65 24.42 11.01
N LYS A 103 -7.76 24.87 11.59
CA LYS A 103 -8.51 24.12 12.60
C LYS A 103 -8.86 22.71 12.11
N HIS A 104 -9.14 22.58 10.80
CA HIS A 104 -9.43 21.32 10.13
C HIS A 104 -8.58 21.22 8.85
N LEU A 105 -7.83 20.12 8.69
CA LEU A 105 -7.12 19.81 7.44
C LEU A 105 -8.08 19.09 6.49
N LYS A 106 -8.29 19.64 5.30
CA LYS A 106 -9.10 19.02 4.25
C LYS A 106 -8.29 17.93 3.55
N LYS A 107 -8.96 17.06 2.77
CA LYS A 107 -8.29 16.02 1.95
C LYS A 107 -7.16 16.61 1.10
N ALA A 108 -7.45 17.68 0.36
CA ALA A 108 -6.46 18.34 -0.50
C ALA A 108 -5.27 18.89 0.30
N ASP A 109 -5.50 19.41 1.51
CA ASP A 109 -4.42 19.91 2.37
C ASP A 109 -3.53 18.75 2.82
N VAL A 110 -4.13 17.62 3.26
CA VAL A 110 -3.38 16.43 3.68
C VAL A 110 -2.57 15.86 2.53
N GLN A 111 -3.15 15.77 1.33
CA GLN A 111 -2.44 15.30 0.13
C GLN A 111 -1.27 16.22 -0.21
N ALA A 112 -1.48 17.53 -0.29
CA ALA A 112 -0.43 18.49 -0.63
C ALA A 112 0.70 18.54 0.42
N LEU A 113 0.38 18.28 1.70
CA LEU A 113 1.36 18.25 2.79
C LEU A 113 2.10 16.92 2.88
N ALA A 114 1.50 15.82 2.41
CA ALA A 114 2.15 14.51 2.34
C ALA A 114 3.00 14.34 1.07
N ASP A 115 2.55 14.90 -0.05
CA ASP A 115 3.26 14.96 -1.34
C ASP A 115 2.95 16.30 -2.04
N ASN A 116 3.98 17.10 -2.27
CA ASN A 116 3.86 18.44 -2.86
C ASN A 116 3.42 18.45 -4.34
N VAL A 117 3.38 17.29 -5.00
CA VAL A 117 2.89 17.13 -6.38
C VAL A 117 1.43 16.65 -6.42
N GLY A 118 0.85 16.29 -5.26
CA GLY A 118 -0.55 15.86 -5.16
C GLY A 118 -0.81 14.41 -5.59
N ASN A 119 0.22 13.56 -5.63
CA ASN A 119 0.02 12.13 -5.87
C ASN A 119 -0.61 11.43 -4.66
N ASN A 120 -0.99 10.16 -4.88
CA ASN A 120 -1.35 9.27 -3.78
C ASN A 120 -0.18 9.11 -2.82
N ILE A 121 -0.50 8.99 -1.52
CA ILE A 121 0.48 8.63 -0.50
C ILE A 121 0.85 7.16 -0.77
N THR A 122 2.07 6.94 -1.25
CA THR A 122 2.59 5.60 -1.57
C THR A 122 3.79 5.27 -0.71
N PHE A 123 4.03 3.98 -0.48
CA PHE A 123 5.13 3.50 0.33
C PHE A 123 5.90 2.42 -0.43
N PRO A 124 7.24 2.42 -0.38
CA PRO A 124 8.07 1.46 -1.11
C PRO A 124 7.98 0.03 -0.57
N ASN A 125 7.56 -0.14 0.69
CA ASN A 125 7.35 -1.41 1.37
C ASN A 125 6.48 -1.18 2.62
N TYR A 126 6.05 -2.27 3.25
CA TYR A 126 5.20 -2.25 4.44
C TYR A 126 5.91 -1.64 5.66
N ALA A 127 7.22 -1.86 5.81
CA ALA A 127 7.96 -1.29 6.94
C ALA A 127 7.93 0.25 6.92
N GLU A 128 8.08 0.87 5.75
CA GLU A 128 7.97 2.32 5.59
C GLU A 128 6.53 2.80 5.81
N LEU A 129 5.53 2.05 5.34
CA LEU A 129 4.11 2.32 5.61
C LEU A 129 3.84 2.35 7.12
N GLU A 130 4.26 1.30 7.84
CA GLU A 130 4.08 1.18 9.30
C GLU A 130 4.80 2.29 10.06
N ARG A 131 6.04 2.60 9.66
CA ARG A 131 6.81 3.72 10.23
C ARG A 131 6.06 5.05 10.05
N ARG A 132 5.53 5.30 8.86
CA ARG A 132 4.78 6.53 8.54
C ARG A 132 3.46 6.59 9.31
N ALA A 133 2.77 5.46 9.47
CA ALA A 133 1.59 5.38 10.32
C ALA A 133 1.91 5.78 11.77
N GLY A 134 3.03 5.29 12.32
CA GLY A 134 3.48 5.64 13.68
C GLY A 134 3.85 7.11 13.88
N ILE A 135 4.29 7.80 12.82
CA ILE A 135 4.64 9.23 12.87
C ILE A 135 3.41 10.11 12.64
N TRP A 136 2.58 9.77 11.66
CA TRP A 136 1.52 10.65 11.16
C TRP A 136 0.19 10.46 11.88
N LEU A 137 -0.09 9.27 12.41
CA LEU A 137 -1.40 8.92 12.94
C LEU A 137 -1.37 8.84 14.48
N ILE A 138 -2.52 9.07 15.11
CA ILE A 138 -2.68 8.81 16.54
C ILE A 138 -2.49 7.31 16.85
N PRO A 139 -2.08 6.94 18.08
CA PRO A 139 -1.76 5.54 18.41
C PRO A 139 -2.87 4.53 18.07
N ALA A 140 -4.14 4.90 18.28
CA ALA A 140 -5.27 4.03 17.97
C ALA A 140 -5.38 3.69 16.47
N HIS A 141 -5.03 4.62 15.58
CA HIS A 141 -5.05 4.40 14.13
C HIS A 141 -3.75 3.74 13.65
N ALA A 142 -2.60 4.13 14.21
CA ALA A 142 -1.32 3.50 13.91
C ALA A 142 -1.31 2.00 14.27
N ALA A 143 -1.96 1.62 15.38
CA ALA A 143 -2.08 0.24 15.83
C ALA A 143 -2.75 -0.69 14.82
N LYS A 144 -3.61 -0.17 13.93
CA LYS A 144 -4.22 -0.95 12.84
C LYS A 144 -3.18 -1.46 11.84
N PHE A 145 -2.14 -0.67 11.58
CA PHE A 145 -1.05 -1.05 10.70
C PHE A 145 -0.03 -1.93 11.43
N SER A 146 0.41 -1.53 12.62
CA SER A 146 1.41 -2.35 13.34
C SER A 146 0.88 -3.72 13.77
N GLY A 147 -0.44 -3.84 13.98
CA GLY A 147 -1.11 -5.07 14.38
C GLY A 147 -1.27 -6.13 13.29
N LEU A 148 -0.89 -5.87 12.03
CA LEU A 148 -0.92 -6.92 11.00
C LEU A 148 0.09 -8.04 11.32
N THR A 149 -0.23 -9.26 10.91
CA THR A 149 0.67 -10.41 11.10
C THR A 149 1.87 -10.33 10.15
N ALA A 150 2.98 -10.99 10.50
CA ALA A 150 4.15 -11.05 9.62
C ALA A 150 3.82 -11.60 8.22
N GLN A 151 2.88 -12.53 8.14
CA GLN A 151 2.36 -13.09 6.88
C GLN A 151 1.65 -12.02 6.05
N GLN A 152 0.75 -11.24 6.66
CA GLN A 152 0.04 -10.16 5.97
C GLN A 152 0.99 -9.08 5.45
N LYS A 153 1.95 -8.66 6.28
CA LYS A 153 2.99 -7.68 5.90
C LYS A 153 3.80 -8.18 4.70
N ALA A 154 4.25 -9.44 4.73
CA ALA A 154 5.03 -10.04 3.65
C ALA A 154 4.23 -10.19 2.33
N VAL A 155 2.92 -10.47 2.41
CA VAL A 155 2.05 -10.52 1.22
C VAL A 155 1.90 -9.13 0.60
N ILE A 156 1.75 -8.08 1.40
CA ILE A 156 1.68 -6.70 0.89
C ILE A 156 3.00 -6.31 0.22
N ASP A 157 4.14 -6.61 0.85
CA ASP A 157 5.46 -6.41 0.24
C ASP A 157 5.58 -7.17 -1.10
N SER A 158 5.04 -8.38 -1.16
CA SER A 158 5.01 -9.18 -2.40
C SER A 158 4.18 -8.51 -3.49
N VAL A 159 2.99 -7.97 -3.16
CA VAL A 159 2.14 -7.23 -4.10
C VAL A 159 2.87 -6.00 -4.65
N ILE A 160 3.53 -5.22 -3.79
CA ILE A 160 4.32 -4.05 -4.20
C ILE A 160 5.48 -4.47 -5.12
N ALA A 161 6.21 -5.52 -4.76
CA ALA A 161 7.36 -5.98 -5.53
C ALA A 161 6.96 -6.57 -6.89
N LEU A 162 5.86 -7.34 -6.94
CA LEU A 162 5.27 -7.85 -8.18
C LEU A 162 4.83 -6.70 -9.09
N ARG A 163 4.08 -5.72 -8.57
CA ARG A 163 3.65 -4.52 -9.30
C ARG A 163 4.83 -3.76 -9.89
N ASN A 164 5.88 -3.53 -9.10
CA ASN A 164 7.09 -2.84 -9.55
C ASN A 164 7.80 -3.59 -10.67
N HIS A 165 7.89 -4.93 -10.58
CA HIS A 165 8.49 -5.73 -11.63
C HIS A 165 7.66 -5.73 -12.91
N ILE A 166 6.33 -5.90 -12.82
CA ILE A 166 5.41 -5.85 -13.97
C ILE A 166 5.54 -4.50 -14.70
N ALA A 167 5.62 -3.40 -13.95
CA ALA A 167 5.68 -2.05 -14.50
C ALA A 167 7.03 -1.72 -15.16
N HIS A 168 8.16 -2.13 -14.56
CA HIS A 168 9.49 -1.69 -15.00
C HIS A 168 10.26 -2.72 -15.82
N ARG A 169 9.97 -4.02 -15.64
CA ARG A 169 10.60 -5.16 -16.36
C ARG A 169 12.14 -5.12 -16.42
N SER A 170 12.79 -4.55 -15.40
CA SER A 170 14.26 -4.48 -15.30
C SER A 170 14.83 -5.62 -14.48
N GLN A 171 16.11 -5.97 -14.70
CA GLN A 171 16.81 -7.00 -13.90
C GLN A 171 16.78 -6.67 -12.41
N ARG A 172 17.00 -5.41 -12.03
CA ARG A 172 16.91 -4.94 -10.64
C ARG A 172 15.52 -5.22 -10.04
N SER A 173 14.45 -4.96 -10.78
CA SER A 173 13.08 -5.21 -10.31
C SER A 173 12.78 -6.71 -10.20
N LEU A 174 13.32 -7.53 -11.10
CA LEU A 174 13.23 -9.00 -11.06
C LEU A 174 13.95 -9.56 -9.83
N ASP A 175 15.12 -9.01 -9.50
CA ASP A 175 15.91 -9.35 -8.32
C ASP A 175 15.17 -9.00 -7.03
N ALA A 176 14.67 -7.76 -6.93
CA ALA A 176 13.86 -7.34 -5.80
C ALA A 176 12.62 -8.24 -5.60
N MET A 177 11.84 -8.48 -6.66
CA MET A 177 10.65 -9.34 -6.60
C MET A 177 10.97 -10.75 -6.11
N ASN A 178 11.96 -11.41 -6.70
CA ASN A 178 12.32 -12.77 -6.28
C ASN A 178 12.88 -12.80 -4.85
N ASN A 179 13.58 -11.77 -4.40
CA ASN A 179 14.08 -11.71 -3.03
C ASN A 179 12.91 -11.56 -2.04
N THR A 180 11.95 -10.67 -2.33
CA THR A 180 10.73 -10.51 -1.51
C THR A 180 9.94 -11.81 -1.43
N LEU A 181 9.74 -12.50 -2.56
CA LEU A 181 8.98 -13.75 -2.61
C LEU A 181 9.68 -14.94 -1.92
N ALA A 182 10.96 -14.79 -1.54
CA ALA A 182 11.69 -15.80 -0.77
C ALA A 182 11.51 -15.66 0.76
N ALA A 183 10.82 -14.62 1.22
CA ALA A 183 10.68 -14.34 2.65
C ALA A 183 10.05 -15.50 3.41
N GLY A 184 10.64 -15.88 4.56
CA GLY A 184 10.16 -16.97 5.41
C GLY A 184 8.69 -16.82 5.84
N ALA A 185 8.25 -15.57 6.08
CA ALA A 185 6.88 -15.28 6.46
C ALA A 185 5.83 -15.63 5.38
N LEU A 186 6.23 -15.83 4.12
CA LEU A 186 5.33 -16.22 3.03
C LEU A 186 5.03 -17.72 3.00
N TYR A 187 5.86 -18.57 3.62
CA TYR A 187 5.73 -20.03 3.54
C TYR A 187 4.33 -20.57 3.87
N PRO A 188 3.65 -20.12 4.95
CA PRO A 188 2.31 -20.61 5.26
C PRO A 188 1.20 -20.01 4.37
N THR A 189 1.52 -19.03 3.51
CA THR A 189 0.53 -18.31 2.70
C THR A 189 0.33 -18.93 1.32
N GLY A 190 1.30 -19.73 0.84
CA GLY A 190 1.32 -20.24 -0.53
C GLY A 190 1.82 -19.23 -1.58
N ILE A 191 2.12 -17.98 -1.18
CA ILE A 191 2.60 -16.90 -2.05
C ILE A 191 4.14 -16.85 -2.09
N GLN A 192 4.85 -17.75 -1.41
CA GLN A 192 6.30 -17.87 -1.58
C GLN A 192 6.67 -18.38 -2.97
N ARG A 193 7.85 -17.96 -3.45
CA ARG A 193 8.51 -18.66 -4.56
C ARG A 193 9.14 -19.97 -4.08
N GLY A 194 9.33 -20.90 -5.02
CA GLY A 194 10.14 -22.09 -4.77
C GLY A 194 11.65 -21.78 -4.69
N PRO A 195 12.51 -22.82 -4.64
CA PRO A 195 13.97 -22.62 -4.59
C PRO A 195 14.47 -21.83 -5.81
N ASN A 196 13.84 -22.06 -6.97
CA ASN A 196 14.18 -21.39 -8.22
C ASN A 196 13.58 -19.99 -8.30
N ARG A 197 14.33 -19.10 -8.95
CA ARG A 197 13.83 -17.78 -9.36
C ARG A 197 12.88 -17.97 -10.55
N PHE A 198 11.92 -17.08 -10.71
CA PHE A 198 11.03 -17.08 -11.87
C PHE A 198 10.91 -15.68 -12.48
N HIS A 199 10.53 -15.64 -13.76
CA HIS A 199 10.39 -14.42 -14.56
C HIS A 199 8.97 -14.21 -15.12
N MET A 200 8.17 -15.29 -15.27
CA MET A 200 6.80 -15.20 -15.75
C MET A 200 5.82 -15.00 -14.60
N VAL A 201 5.52 -13.74 -14.26
CA VAL A 201 4.64 -13.38 -13.15
C VAL A 201 3.23 -13.93 -13.31
N GLY A 202 2.59 -13.71 -14.47
CA GLY A 202 1.25 -14.21 -14.76
C GLY A 202 1.12 -15.74 -14.61
N ALA A 203 2.10 -16.49 -15.13
CA ALA A 203 2.12 -17.95 -15.04
C ALA A 203 2.26 -18.44 -13.57
N TRP A 204 3.10 -17.77 -12.79
CA TRP A 204 3.27 -18.08 -11.37
C TRP A 204 2.02 -17.75 -10.55
N LEU A 205 1.34 -16.64 -10.84
CA LEU A 205 0.12 -16.22 -10.13
C LEU A 205 -1.07 -17.15 -10.39
N LYS A 206 -1.26 -17.61 -11.63
CA LYS A 206 -2.35 -18.54 -11.96
C LYS A 206 -2.10 -19.96 -11.46
N ALA A 207 -0.86 -20.31 -11.14
CA ALA A 207 -0.51 -21.62 -10.61
C ALA A 207 -1.02 -21.79 -9.16
N ARG A 208 -1.41 -23.02 -8.83
CA ARG A 208 -1.80 -23.39 -7.47
C ARG A 208 -0.57 -23.83 -6.67
N PRO A 209 -0.37 -23.33 -5.43
CA PRO A 209 0.60 -23.91 -4.51
C PRO A 209 0.27 -25.37 -4.21
N VAL A 210 1.28 -26.17 -3.89
CA VAL A 210 1.09 -27.59 -3.53
C VAL A 210 0.14 -27.67 -2.33
N GLY A 211 -0.89 -28.50 -2.44
CA GLY A 211 -1.90 -28.68 -1.39
C GLY A 211 -2.94 -27.56 -1.27
N SER A 212 -2.89 -26.53 -2.13
CA SER A 212 -3.91 -25.47 -2.18
C SER A 212 -4.90 -25.70 -3.33
N PRO A 213 -6.22 -25.60 -3.10
CA PRO A 213 -7.21 -25.59 -4.18
C PRO A 213 -7.25 -24.23 -4.91
N ASN A 214 -6.69 -23.17 -4.31
CA ASN A 214 -6.72 -21.81 -4.81
C ASN A 214 -5.46 -21.46 -5.59
N THR A 215 -5.58 -20.59 -6.59
CA THR A 215 -4.43 -19.98 -7.26
C THR A 215 -3.72 -18.99 -6.34
N ARG A 216 -2.47 -18.63 -6.65
CA ARG A 216 -1.76 -17.58 -5.87
C ARG A 216 -2.46 -16.23 -5.98
N PHE A 217 -3.05 -15.91 -7.13
CA PHE A 217 -3.87 -14.73 -7.29
C PHE A 217 -5.03 -14.70 -6.29
N ASP A 218 -5.81 -15.79 -6.20
CA ASP A 218 -6.93 -15.88 -5.25
C ASP A 218 -6.48 -15.72 -3.79
N LEU A 219 -5.32 -16.29 -3.45
CA LEU A 219 -4.74 -16.18 -2.11
C LEU A 219 -4.34 -14.74 -1.79
N VAL A 220 -3.72 -14.03 -2.74
CA VAL A 220 -3.40 -12.60 -2.59
C VAL A 220 -4.67 -11.80 -2.35
N MET A 221 -5.70 -11.96 -3.19
CA MET A 221 -6.95 -11.21 -3.07
C MET A 221 -7.63 -11.44 -1.71
N ARG A 222 -7.69 -12.69 -1.25
CA ARG A 222 -8.26 -13.05 0.05
C ARG A 222 -7.48 -12.43 1.22
N ILE A 223 -6.15 -12.43 1.15
CA ILE A 223 -5.32 -11.85 2.21
C ILE A 223 -5.47 -10.33 2.23
N LEU A 224 -5.51 -9.65 1.08
CA LEU A 224 -5.78 -8.22 1.00
C LEU A 224 -7.16 -7.86 1.58
N ASP A 225 -8.22 -8.64 1.27
CA ASP A 225 -9.54 -8.44 1.88
C ASP A 225 -9.51 -8.62 3.40
N SER A 226 -8.82 -9.67 3.88
CA SER A 226 -8.66 -9.93 5.32
C SER A 226 -7.92 -8.80 6.04
N VAL A 227 -6.93 -8.20 5.40
CA VAL A 227 -6.18 -7.06 5.92
C VAL A 227 -7.10 -5.85 5.98
N ALA A 228 -7.82 -5.54 4.90
CA ALA A 228 -8.74 -4.42 4.84
C ALA A 228 -9.81 -4.51 5.95
N ALA A 229 -10.33 -5.71 6.23
CA ALA A 229 -11.30 -5.94 7.28
C ALA A 229 -10.83 -5.58 8.70
N THR A 230 -9.52 -5.43 8.92
CA THR A 230 -8.96 -5.02 10.21
C THR A 230 -9.02 -3.51 10.47
N PHE A 231 -9.22 -2.69 9.45
CA PHE A 231 -9.29 -1.23 9.56
C PHE A 231 -10.67 -0.78 10.07
#